data_AF-A0AAV2KRH9-F1
#
_entry.id   AF-A0AAV2KRH9-F1
#
_cell.length_a   1.000
_cell.length_b   1.000
_cell.length_c   1.000
_cell.angle_alpha   90.00
_cell.angle_beta   90.00
_cell.angle_gamma   90.00
#
_symmetry.space_group_name_H-M   'P 1'
#
loop_
_entity.id
_entity.type
_entity.pdbx_description
1 polymer ?
#
loop_
_entity_poly.entity_id
_entity_poly.type
_entity_poly.pdbx_seq_one_letter_code
_entity_poly.pdbx_strand_id
1 'polypeptide(L)'
;MAKPLSDHDRRKQISVRGLAGVENVADLKTNFNRHLHFTLVKDRNVATKRDYYFALANTVRDHLVGRWIRTQQHYYEKDPKRVYYISLEFYMGRTLQNTMVNLALENACDEATYQLGLDMEELQDIEEDAGLGNGGLGRLAACFLDSMATLGLAAYGYGIRYEFGIFNQKMVNGWQASQWDQSPARGSAIGPSTKPPLLLVSSCPEYL
;
A
#
# COMPACT_ATOMS: atom_id res chain seq x y z
N MET A 1 10.48 28.13 -7.91
CA MET A 1 11.58 27.74 -7.00
C MET A 1 10.96 27.42 -5.66
N ALA A 2 10.96 26.15 -5.25
CA ALA A 2 10.45 25.76 -3.94
C ALA A 2 11.30 26.43 -2.84
N LYS A 3 10.63 26.98 -1.82
CA LYS A 3 11.33 27.59 -0.67
C LYS A 3 12.13 26.49 0.05
N PRO A 4 13.40 26.72 0.42
CA PRO A 4 14.16 25.75 1.19
C PRO A 4 13.53 25.59 2.58
N LEU A 5 13.37 24.32 3.01
CA LEU A 5 12.89 23.94 4.34
C LEU A 5 13.79 24.49 5.44
N SER A 6 13.20 24.92 6.56
CA SER A 6 13.96 25.43 7.70
C SER A 6 14.66 24.31 8.47
N ASP A 7 15.74 24.64 9.19
CA ASP A 7 16.49 23.67 10.01
C ASP A 7 15.66 23.03 11.13
N HIS A 8 14.56 23.67 11.54
CA HIS A 8 13.61 23.12 12.50
C HIS A 8 12.67 22.07 11.87
N ASP A 9 12.33 22.24 10.58
CA ASP A 9 11.44 21.32 9.86
C ASP A 9 12.18 20.03 9.48
N ARG A 10 13.47 20.12 9.15
CA ARG A 10 14.34 18.96 8.86
C ARG A 10 14.56 18.03 10.06
N ARG A 11 14.59 18.56 11.29
CA ARG A 11 14.89 17.78 12.50
C ARG A 11 13.73 16.95 13.03
N LYS A 12 12.49 17.21 12.60
CA LYS A 12 11.28 16.49 13.04
C LYS A 12 10.97 15.22 12.23
N GLN A 13 11.61 15.02 11.09
CA GLN A 13 11.31 13.91 10.15
C GLN A 13 11.90 12.53 10.57
N ILE A 14 12.65 12.44 11.68
CA ILE A 14 13.86 11.56 11.70
C ILE A 14 13.79 10.22 12.47
N SER A 15 13.05 9.98 13.57
CA SER A 15 13.26 8.73 14.34
C SER A 15 12.25 7.59 14.16
N VAL A 16 10.98 7.89 13.87
CA VAL A 16 9.90 6.87 13.89
C VAL A 16 9.72 6.14 12.55
N ARG A 17 10.19 6.76 11.46
CA ARG A 17 10.02 6.28 10.07
C ARG A 17 11.11 5.32 9.58
N GLY A 18 11.92 4.78 10.50
CA GLY A 18 13.03 3.87 10.21
C GLY A 18 14.31 4.56 9.72
N LEU A 19 15.44 3.84 9.68
CA LEU A 19 16.71 4.38 9.15
C LEU A 19 16.81 4.09 7.64
N ALA A 20 17.11 5.11 6.84
CA ALA A 20 17.41 4.94 5.42
C ALA A 20 18.86 4.43 5.26
N GLY A 21 19.05 3.11 5.30
CA GLY A 21 20.33 2.51 4.94
C GLY A 21 20.71 2.83 3.48
N VAL A 22 21.96 3.21 3.23
CA VAL A 22 22.45 3.62 1.90
C VAL A 22 22.24 2.53 0.84
N GLU A 23 22.46 1.26 1.21
CA GLU A 23 22.23 0.11 0.33
C GLU A 23 20.75 -0.03 -0.05
N ASN A 24 19.85 0.21 0.91
CA ASN A 24 18.41 0.08 0.70
C ASN A 24 17.88 1.14 -0.28
N VAL A 25 18.39 2.38 -0.23
CA VAL A 25 17.97 3.46 -1.15
C VAL A 25 18.42 3.18 -2.59
N ALA A 26 19.63 2.67 -2.78
CA ALA A 26 20.14 2.33 -4.11
C ALA A 26 19.35 1.18 -4.75
N ASP A 27 19.02 0.16 -3.96
CA ASP A 27 18.21 -0.98 -4.41
C ASP A 27 16.78 -0.57 -4.76
N LEU A 28 16.15 0.28 -3.94
CA LEU A 28 14.81 0.82 -4.21
C LEU A 28 14.79 1.61 -5.53
N LYS A 29 15.78 2.47 -5.78
CA LYS A 29 15.89 3.21 -7.05
C LYS A 29 16.07 2.29 -8.25
N THR A 30 16.87 1.24 -8.09
CA THR A 30 17.10 0.25 -9.15
C THR A 30 15.81 -0.50 -9.48
N ASN A 31 15.10 -0.99 -8.46
CA ASN A 31 13.82 -1.68 -8.64
C ASN A 31 12.72 -0.76 -9.16
N PHE A 32 12.66 0.49 -8.72
CA PHE A 32 11.73 1.48 -9.24
C PHE A 32 11.90 1.66 -10.75
N ASN A 33 13.13 1.90 -11.21
CA ASN A 33 13.43 2.05 -12.63
C ASN A 33 13.17 0.75 -13.41
N ARG A 34 13.47 -0.41 -12.81
CA ARG A 34 13.15 -1.72 -13.38
C ARG A 34 11.64 -1.87 -13.61
N HIS A 35 10.80 -1.52 -12.65
CA HIS A 35 9.34 -1.60 -12.83
C HIS A 35 8.81 -0.57 -13.83
N LEU A 36 9.33 0.65 -13.80
CA LEU A 36 8.97 1.65 -14.80
C LEU A 36 9.25 1.14 -16.22
N HIS A 37 10.40 0.50 -16.41
CA HIS A 37 10.83 0.01 -17.72
C HIS A 37 10.14 -1.30 -18.14
N PHE A 38 10.18 -2.34 -17.31
CA PHE A 38 9.73 -3.70 -17.70
C PHE A 38 8.28 -3.99 -17.34
N THR A 39 7.74 -3.37 -16.29
CA THR A 39 6.36 -3.60 -15.86
C THR A 39 5.39 -2.63 -16.53
N LEU A 40 5.77 -1.35 -16.61
CA LEU A 40 4.92 -0.31 -17.20
C LEU A 40 5.24 0.01 -18.65
N VAL A 41 6.39 -0.46 -19.15
CA VAL A 41 6.85 -0.22 -20.53
C VAL A 41 6.93 1.29 -20.81
N LYS A 42 7.58 2.01 -19.90
CA LYS A 42 7.76 3.46 -19.96
C LYS A 42 9.23 3.83 -19.83
N ASP A 43 9.61 4.88 -20.55
CA ASP A 43 10.80 5.67 -20.25
C ASP A 43 10.41 6.95 -19.48
N ARG A 44 11.41 7.63 -18.91
CA ARG A 44 11.18 8.81 -18.06
C ARG A 44 10.59 10.02 -18.81
N ASN A 45 10.69 10.08 -20.14
CA ASN A 45 10.20 11.22 -20.91
C ASN A 45 8.68 11.17 -21.12
N VAL A 46 8.11 9.97 -21.19
CA VAL A 46 6.66 9.75 -21.43
C VAL A 46 5.90 9.24 -20.20
N ALA A 47 6.61 8.95 -19.11
CA ALA A 47 6.03 8.50 -17.86
C ALA A 47 5.17 9.59 -17.21
N THR A 48 3.93 9.24 -16.92
CA THR A 48 2.98 10.08 -16.19
C THR A 48 3.15 9.92 -14.67
N LYS A 49 2.57 10.81 -13.87
CA LYS A 49 2.57 10.66 -12.41
C LYS A 49 1.97 9.32 -11.96
N ARG A 50 0.94 8.83 -12.68
CA ARG A 50 0.31 7.53 -12.42
C ARG A 50 1.27 6.36 -12.67
N ASP A 51 2.11 6.47 -13.70
CA ASP A 51 3.14 5.45 -13.97
C ASP A 51 4.17 5.42 -12.83
N TYR A 52 4.61 6.58 -12.34
CA TYR A 52 5.52 6.65 -11.19
C TYR A 52 4.90 6.08 -9.91
N TYR A 53 3.62 6.33 -9.65
CA TYR A 53 2.90 5.69 -8.55
C TYR A 53 2.92 4.15 -8.67
N PHE A 54 2.60 3.60 -9.85
CA PHE A 54 2.60 2.15 -10.04
C PHE A 54 4.02 1.55 -9.96
N ALA A 55 5.05 2.27 -10.39
CA ALA A 55 6.43 1.83 -10.23
C ALA A 55 6.82 1.74 -8.75
N LEU A 56 6.44 2.74 -7.94
CA LEU A 56 6.65 2.73 -6.50
C LEU A 56 5.86 1.61 -5.82
N ALA A 57 4.57 1.46 -6.15
CA ALA A 57 3.71 0.44 -5.58
C ALA A 57 4.20 -0.99 -5.86
N ASN A 58 4.68 -1.27 -7.08
CA ASN A 58 5.29 -2.57 -7.39
C ASN A 58 6.62 -2.78 -6.66
N THR A 59 7.44 -1.75 -6.53
CA THR A 59 8.71 -1.83 -5.78
C THR A 59 8.44 -2.18 -4.31
N VAL A 60 7.50 -1.51 -3.66
CA VAL A 60 7.11 -1.81 -2.27
C VAL A 60 6.48 -3.20 -2.14
N ARG A 61 5.68 -3.62 -3.13
CA ARG A 61 5.05 -4.94 -3.18
C ARG A 61 6.06 -6.08 -3.21
N ASP A 62 7.18 -5.94 -3.92
CA ASP A 62 8.21 -6.98 -3.97
C ASP A 62 8.77 -7.33 -2.57
N HIS A 63 8.87 -6.33 -1.67
CA HIS A 63 9.27 -6.55 -0.28
C HIS A 63 8.21 -7.28 0.57
N LEU A 64 6.93 -7.23 0.18
CA LEU A 64 5.86 -8.00 0.82
C LEU A 64 5.87 -9.46 0.38
N VAL A 65 6.04 -9.74 -0.92
CA VAL A 65 5.88 -11.08 -1.50
C VAL A 65 6.79 -12.11 -0.81
N GLY A 66 8.06 -11.77 -0.57
CA GLY A 66 9.00 -12.67 0.09
C GLY A 66 8.66 -12.97 1.56
N ARG A 67 8.06 -12.00 2.28
CA ARG A 67 7.57 -12.22 3.65
C ARG A 67 6.30 -13.05 3.65
N TRP A 68 5.38 -12.75 2.74
CA TRP A 68 4.11 -13.42 2.64
C TRP A 68 4.26 -14.93 2.36
N ILE A 69 5.13 -15.32 1.41
CA ILE A 69 5.42 -16.73 1.12
C ILE A 69 5.92 -17.47 2.37
N ARG A 70 6.89 -16.86 3.09
CA ARG A 70 7.46 -17.45 4.32
C ARG A 70 6.41 -17.61 5.42
N THR A 71 5.53 -16.62 5.61
CA THR A 71 4.44 -16.69 6.59
C THR A 71 3.48 -17.84 6.28
N GLN A 72 3.07 -18.00 5.02
CA GLN A 72 2.16 -19.09 4.62
C GLN A 72 2.81 -20.46 4.79
N GLN A 73 4.08 -20.59 4.41
CA GLN A 73 4.85 -21.82 4.61
C GLN A 73 4.97 -22.16 6.11
N HIS A 74 5.27 -21.16 6.95
CA HIS A 74 5.33 -21.34 8.40
C HIS A 74 3.99 -21.79 8.99
N TYR A 75 2.86 -21.22 8.56
CA TYR A 75 1.53 -21.66 8.98
C TYR A 75 1.18 -23.07 8.49
N TYR A 76 1.74 -23.52 7.37
CA TYR A 76 1.58 -24.88 6.91
C TYR A 76 2.39 -25.86 7.77
N GLU A 77 3.65 -25.53 8.06
CA GLU A 77 4.57 -26.37 8.83
C GLU A 77 4.21 -26.49 10.33
N LYS A 78 3.79 -25.39 10.95
CA LYS A 78 3.42 -25.36 12.37
C LYS A 78 1.99 -25.81 12.66
N ASP A 79 1.15 -25.82 11.63
CA ASP A 79 -0.29 -26.10 11.69
C ASP A 79 -1.02 -25.49 12.91
N PRO A 80 -0.92 -24.16 13.14
CA PRO A 80 -1.61 -23.53 14.24
C PRO A 80 -3.13 -23.49 13.98
N LYS A 81 -3.91 -23.30 15.04
CA LYS A 81 -5.34 -23.02 14.90
C LYS A 81 -5.53 -21.74 14.07
N ARG A 82 -6.30 -21.83 12.99
CA ARG A 82 -6.55 -20.73 12.05
C ARG A 82 -7.81 -19.95 12.43
N VAL A 83 -7.74 -18.63 12.29
CA VAL A 83 -8.87 -17.73 12.52
C VAL A 83 -9.40 -17.24 11.18
N TYR A 84 -10.71 -17.37 10.96
CA TYR A 84 -11.38 -16.93 9.75
C TYR A 84 -12.33 -15.80 10.08
N TYR A 85 -11.97 -14.57 9.70
CA TYR A 85 -12.80 -13.40 9.88
C TYR A 85 -13.62 -13.16 8.61
N ILE A 86 -14.91 -13.49 8.68
CA ILE A 86 -15.83 -13.37 7.53
C ILE A 86 -16.60 -12.07 7.68
N SER A 87 -16.47 -11.18 6.71
CA SER A 87 -17.19 -9.90 6.67
C SER A 87 -17.65 -9.60 5.25
N LEU A 88 -18.82 -9.00 5.13
CA LEU A 88 -19.28 -8.45 3.85
C LEU A 88 -18.58 -7.14 3.51
N GLU A 89 -17.98 -6.45 4.49
CA GLU A 89 -17.33 -5.15 4.28
C GLU A 89 -15.89 -5.13 4.81
N PHE A 90 -14.99 -4.54 4.04
CA PHE A 90 -13.61 -4.24 4.43
C PHE A 90 -13.20 -2.85 3.92
N TYR A 91 -13.18 -1.86 4.81
CA TYR A 91 -12.82 -0.50 4.44
C TYR A 91 -11.31 -0.27 4.62
N MET A 92 -10.53 -0.74 3.64
CA MET A 92 -9.06 -0.75 3.70
C MET A 92 -8.46 0.65 3.55
N GLY A 93 -9.02 1.48 2.66
CA GLY A 93 -8.44 2.78 2.29
C GLY A 93 -7.21 2.62 1.39
N ARG A 94 -6.25 3.55 1.49
CA ARG A 94 -4.96 3.52 0.78
C ARG A 94 -4.00 2.51 1.41
N THR A 95 -3.27 1.78 0.57
CA THR A 95 -2.43 0.64 0.99
C THR A 95 -0.93 0.92 0.90
N LEU A 96 -0.49 1.84 0.04
CA LEU A 96 0.92 2.10 -0.20
C LEU A 96 1.62 2.59 1.07
N GLN A 97 1.09 3.65 1.69
CA GLN A 97 1.67 4.23 2.89
C GLN A 97 1.65 3.24 4.06
N ASN A 98 0.52 2.56 4.29
CA ASN A 98 0.41 1.55 5.35
C ASN A 98 1.46 0.44 5.20
N THR A 99 1.69 -0.01 3.95
CA THR A 99 2.70 -1.03 3.66
C THR A 99 4.11 -0.52 3.97
N MET A 100 4.43 0.71 3.56
CA MET A 100 5.76 1.28 3.82
C MET A 100 6.03 1.45 5.31
N VAL A 101 5.03 1.85 6.09
CA VAL A 101 5.13 1.97 7.56
C VAL A 101 5.35 0.60 8.19
N ASN A 102 4.52 -0.39 7.87
CA ASN A 102 4.61 -1.74 8.46
C ASN A 102 5.90 -2.49 8.08
N LEU A 103 6.55 -2.11 6.97
CA LEU A 103 7.85 -2.65 6.55
C LEU A 103 9.04 -1.80 6.96
N ALA A 104 8.82 -0.66 7.64
CA ALA A 104 9.84 0.34 7.97
C ALA A 104 10.64 0.83 6.74
N LEU A 105 9.96 0.98 5.59
CA LEU A 105 10.55 1.43 4.32
C LEU A 105 10.22 2.89 3.98
N GLU A 106 9.37 3.56 4.75
CA GLU A 106 8.87 4.91 4.43
C GLU A 106 10.01 5.90 4.15
N ASN A 107 11.00 6.02 5.05
CA ASN A 107 12.13 6.92 4.84
C ASN A 107 13.03 6.54 3.66
N ALA A 108 13.21 5.25 3.41
CA ALA A 108 14.03 4.79 2.30
C ALA A 108 13.35 5.05 0.94
N CYS A 109 12.03 4.89 0.87
CA CYS A 109 11.22 5.22 -0.30
C CYS A 109 11.15 6.75 -0.54
N ASP A 110 11.00 7.54 0.53
CA ASP A 110 11.01 9.00 0.46
C ASP A 110 12.33 9.51 -0.13
N GLU A 111 13.47 9.07 0.42
CA GLU A 111 14.79 9.44 -0.09
C GLU A 111 15.04 8.93 -1.52
N ALA A 112 14.62 7.70 -1.84
CA ALA A 112 14.78 7.14 -3.18
C ALA A 112 14.01 7.95 -4.24
N THR A 113 12.75 8.31 -3.95
CA THR A 113 11.91 9.10 -4.85
C THR A 113 12.40 10.55 -4.95
N TYR A 114 12.83 11.14 -3.84
CA TYR A 114 13.46 12.46 -3.80
C TYR A 114 14.69 12.54 -4.70
N GLN A 115 15.60 11.56 -4.62
CA GLN A 115 16.79 11.50 -5.49
C GLN A 115 16.45 11.25 -6.97
N LEU A 116 15.27 10.70 -7.26
CA LEU A 116 14.75 10.56 -8.63
C LEU A 116 14.05 11.84 -9.11
N GLY A 117 13.90 12.86 -8.26
CA GLY A 117 13.24 14.13 -8.57
C GLY A 117 11.72 14.05 -8.52
N LEU A 118 11.18 13.13 -7.71
CA LEU A 118 9.75 12.93 -7.48
C LEU A 118 9.40 13.28 -6.04
N ASP A 119 8.16 13.72 -5.82
CA ASP A 119 7.59 13.91 -4.49
C ASP A 119 6.73 12.70 -4.13
N MET A 120 7.09 12.01 -3.03
CA MET A 120 6.36 10.82 -2.60
C MET A 120 4.91 11.13 -2.21
N GLU A 121 4.63 12.28 -1.61
CA GLU A 121 3.27 12.67 -1.20
C GLU A 121 2.37 12.82 -2.43
N GLU A 122 2.86 13.45 -3.50
CA GLU A 122 2.13 13.56 -4.76
C GLU A 122 1.81 12.18 -5.38
N LEU A 123 2.68 11.18 -5.19
CA LEU A 123 2.44 9.83 -5.67
C LEU A 123 1.39 9.10 -4.80
N GLN A 124 1.40 9.31 -3.49
CA GLN A 124 0.43 8.71 -2.57
C GLN A 124 -1.00 9.21 -2.83
N ASP A 125 -1.16 10.46 -3.27
CA ASP A 125 -2.46 11.04 -3.60
C ASP A 125 -3.10 10.49 -4.88
N ILE A 126 -2.34 9.76 -5.69
CA ILE A 126 -2.85 9.08 -6.88
C ILE A 126 -3.54 7.76 -6.52
N GLU A 127 -3.24 7.19 -5.34
CA GLU A 127 -3.88 5.97 -4.87
C GLU A 127 -5.36 6.20 -4.61
N GLU A 128 -6.20 5.43 -5.30
CA GLU A 128 -7.63 5.38 -5.05
C GLU A 128 -7.92 4.54 -3.80
N ASP A 129 -8.85 5.00 -2.98
CA ASP A 129 -9.26 4.28 -1.78
C ASP A 129 -10.00 3.00 -2.15
N ALA A 130 -9.63 1.88 -1.53
CA ALA A 130 -10.40 0.64 -1.66
C ALA A 130 -11.69 0.74 -0.82
N GLY A 131 -12.74 1.34 -1.38
CA GLY A 131 -14.06 1.56 -0.77
C GLY A 131 -14.94 0.30 -0.70
N LEU A 132 -14.41 -0.82 -0.23
CA LEU A 132 -15.13 -2.10 -0.10
C LEU A 132 -15.96 -2.17 1.20
N GLY A 133 -16.37 -1.03 1.75
CA GLY A 133 -17.17 -0.92 2.96
C GLY A 133 -17.80 0.47 3.07
N ASN A 134 -18.88 0.59 3.83
CA ASN A 134 -19.67 1.81 3.88
C ASN A 134 -19.39 2.67 5.11
N GLY A 135 -18.81 2.09 6.15
CA GLY A 135 -18.59 2.81 7.41
C GLY A 135 -17.81 2.04 8.46
N GLY A 136 -18.19 2.22 9.72
CA GLY A 136 -17.43 1.74 10.89
C GLY A 136 -17.24 0.22 10.95
N LEU A 137 -18.21 -0.58 10.47
CA LEU A 137 -18.09 -2.03 10.44
C LEU A 137 -16.93 -2.48 9.53
N GLY A 138 -16.91 -1.96 8.29
CA GLY A 138 -15.83 -2.25 7.34
C GLY A 138 -14.47 -1.75 7.84
N ARG A 139 -14.43 -0.60 8.53
CA ARG A 139 -13.17 -0.08 9.10
C ARG A 139 -12.70 -0.90 10.30
N LEU A 140 -13.61 -1.38 11.14
CA LEU A 140 -13.31 -2.30 12.24
C LEU A 140 -12.70 -3.60 11.69
N ALA A 141 -13.30 -4.17 10.65
CA ALA A 141 -12.77 -5.36 9.97
C ALA A 141 -11.34 -5.15 9.46
N ALA A 142 -11.07 -4.00 8.82
CA ALA A 142 -9.74 -3.65 8.35
C ALA A 142 -8.72 -3.52 9.51
N CYS A 143 -9.08 -2.83 10.59
CA CYS A 143 -8.21 -2.69 11.78
C CYS A 143 -7.96 -4.02 12.50
N PHE A 144 -8.93 -4.95 12.49
CA PHE A 144 -8.75 -6.29 13.02
C PHE A 144 -7.73 -7.09 12.22
N LEU A 145 -7.77 -7.02 10.89
CA LEU A 145 -6.75 -7.70 10.08
C LEU A 145 -5.34 -7.18 10.41
N ASP A 146 -5.18 -5.86 10.61
CA ASP A 146 -3.88 -5.24 10.88
C ASP A 146 -3.35 -5.63 12.27
N SER A 147 -4.26 -5.62 13.27
CA SER A 147 -3.97 -6.13 14.61
C SER A 147 -3.59 -7.61 14.61
N MET A 148 -4.33 -8.46 13.89
CA MET A 148 -4.05 -9.90 13.83
C MET A 148 -2.69 -10.19 13.19
N ALA A 149 -2.34 -9.45 12.14
CA ALA A 149 -1.03 -9.54 11.51
C ALA A 149 0.09 -9.10 12.46
N THR A 150 -0.08 -7.98 13.18
CA THR A 150 0.89 -7.47 14.15
C THR A 150 1.10 -8.41 15.34
N LEU A 151 0.03 -9.09 15.78
CA LEU A 151 0.07 -10.07 16.88
C LEU A 151 0.58 -11.46 16.44
N GLY A 152 0.93 -11.65 15.16
CA GLY A 152 1.41 -12.93 14.65
C GLY A 152 0.33 -14.02 14.57
N LEU A 153 -0.95 -13.66 14.56
CA LEU A 153 -2.05 -14.62 14.53
C LEU A 153 -2.22 -15.21 13.13
N ALA A 154 -2.39 -16.53 13.04
CA ALA A 154 -2.72 -17.23 11.81
C ALA A 154 -4.17 -16.96 11.37
N ALA A 155 -4.42 -15.74 10.88
CA ALA A 155 -5.75 -15.24 10.57
C ALA A 155 -5.93 -14.88 9.08
N TYR A 156 -7.17 -15.02 8.61
CA TYR A 156 -7.56 -14.77 7.23
C TYR A 156 -8.84 -13.94 7.19
N GLY A 157 -8.87 -12.88 6.36
CA GLY A 157 -10.06 -12.11 6.05
C GLY A 157 -10.76 -12.65 4.81
N TYR A 158 -12.05 -12.97 4.92
CA TYR A 158 -12.89 -13.39 3.81
C TYR A 158 -14.00 -12.38 3.58
N GLY A 159 -14.13 -11.92 2.33
CA GLY A 159 -15.16 -10.97 1.91
C GLY A 159 -15.40 -11.00 0.40
N ILE A 160 -16.19 -10.05 -0.09
CA ILE A 160 -16.57 -9.95 -1.49
C ILE A 160 -15.75 -8.84 -2.15
N ARG A 161 -15.20 -9.12 -3.34
CA ARG A 161 -14.59 -8.10 -4.18
C ARG A 161 -15.68 -7.41 -5.00
N TYR A 162 -16.26 -6.34 -4.46
CA TYR A 162 -17.23 -5.53 -5.18
C TYR A 162 -16.59 -4.86 -6.40
N GLU A 163 -17.30 -4.88 -7.53
CA GLU A 163 -16.89 -4.15 -8.74
C GLU A 163 -17.04 -2.64 -8.56
N PHE A 164 -18.07 -2.24 -7.82
CA PHE A 164 -18.35 -0.85 -7.43
C PHE A 164 -18.41 -0.80 -5.90
N GLY A 165 -17.56 0.04 -5.30
CA GLY A 165 -17.57 0.29 -3.85
C GLY A 165 -18.75 1.17 -3.41
N ILE A 166 -18.58 1.88 -2.30
CA ILE A 166 -19.50 2.95 -1.89
C ILE A 166 -19.54 4.05 -2.97
N PHE A 167 -20.69 4.68 -3.20
CA PHE A 167 -20.83 5.73 -4.20
C PHE A 167 -19.94 6.95 -3.92
N ASN A 168 -19.45 7.59 -4.98
CA ASN A 168 -18.76 8.87 -4.90
C ASN A 168 -19.79 9.99 -4.68
N GLN A 169 -19.69 10.66 -3.53
CA GLN A 169 -20.57 11.77 -3.16
C GLN A 169 -20.15 13.06 -3.87
N LYS A 170 -21.08 13.69 -4.58
CA LYS A 170 -20.93 15.07 -5.10
C LYS A 170 -22.02 15.95 -4.54
N MET A 171 -21.69 17.20 -4.24
CA MET A 171 -22.68 18.21 -3.85
C MET A 171 -23.04 19.04 -5.08
N VAL A 172 -24.30 19.00 -5.51
CA VAL A 172 -24.81 19.74 -6.66
C VAL A 172 -26.00 20.58 -6.21
N ASN A 173 -25.87 21.90 -6.29
CA ASN A 173 -26.92 22.86 -5.88
C ASN A 173 -27.44 22.64 -4.45
N GLY A 174 -26.56 22.28 -3.51
CA GLY A 174 -26.91 22.02 -2.11
C GLY A 174 -27.44 20.62 -1.81
N TRP A 175 -27.58 19.75 -2.83
CA TRP A 175 -28.07 18.37 -2.67
C TRP A 175 -26.97 17.35 -2.93
N GLN A 176 -27.07 16.20 -2.26
CA GLN A 176 -26.22 15.06 -2.52
C GLN A 176 -26.62 14.39 -3.85
N ALA A 177 -25.64 14.23 -4.74
CA ALA A 177 -25.72 13.41 -5.93
C ALA A 177 -24.74 12.23 -5.81
N SER A 178 -25.22 11.02 -6.07
CA SER A 178 -24.42 9.81 -6.08
C SER A 178 -23.88 9.53 -7.47
N GLN A 179 -22.57 9.34 -7.59
CA GLN A 179 -21.94 8.79 -8.78
C GLN A 179 -21.39 7.40 -8.46
N TRP A 180 -21.50 6.47 -9.42
CA TRP A 180 -20.84 5.17 -9.28
C TRP A 180 -19.36 5.38 -8.98
N ASP A 181 -18.84 4.63 -8.01
CA ASP A 181 -17.41 4.62 -7.78
C ASP A 181 -16.75 3.97 -9.00
N GLN A 182 -16.09 4.79 -9.80
CA GLN A 182 -15.38 4.37 -10.99
C GLN A 182 -13.93 4.05 -10.67
N SER A 183 -13.54 3.90 -9.39
CA SER A 183 -12.25 3.35 -8.99
C SER A 183 -12.03 2.10 -9.83
N PRO A 184 -11.17 2.13 -10.85
CA PRO A 184 -11.26 1.12 -11.86
C PRO A 184 -10.78 -0.17 -11.23
N ALA A 185 -11.69 -1.15 -11.13
CA ALA A 185 -11.30 -2.53 -11.28
C ALA A 185 -10.46 -2.75 -12.58
N ARG A 186 -10.48 -1.78 -13.51
CA ARG A 186 -9.67 -1.69 -14.75
C ARG A 186 -8.25 -1.10 -14.58
N GLY A 187 -7.83 -0.77 -13.36
CA GLY A 187 -6.60 -0.03 -13.10
C GLY A 187 -5.81 -0.51 -11.90
N SER A 188 -6.21 -1.59 -11.21
CA SER A 188 -5.18 -2.42 -10.60
C SER A 188 -4.37 -3.00 -11.76
N ALA A 189 -3.27 -2.32 -12.15
CA ALA A 189 -2.25 -2.80 -13.10
C ALA A 189 -1.44 -3.96 -12.49
N ILE A 190 -2.24 -4.86 -11.95
CA ILE A 190 -2.01 -5.89 -11.00
C ILE A 190 -3.26 -6.76 -11.23
N GLY A 191 -3.20 -7.63 -12.24
CA GLY A 191 -4.31 -8.50 -12.64
C GLY A 191 -4.91 -9.31 -11.47
N PRO A 192 -5.95 -10.13 -11.71
CA PRO A 192 -6.64 -10.91 -10.66
C PRO A 192 -5.72 -11.74 -9.76
N SER A 193 -4.47 -12.00 -10.19
CA SER A 193 -3.43 -12.76 -9.51
C SER A 193 -2.43 -11.95 -8.68
N THR A 194 -2.47 -10.61 -8.68
CA THR A 194 -1.29 -9.83 -8.23
C THR A 194 -1.58 -8.79 -7.15
N LYS A 195 -2.85 -8.44 -6.85
CA LYS A 195 -3.09 -7.77 -5.57
C LYS A 195 -2.66 -8.82 -4.55
N PRO A 196 -1.70 -8.54 -3.64
CA PRO A 196 -1.54 -9.44 -2.52
C PRO A 196 -2.96 -9.61 -1.98
N PRO A 197 -3.47 -10.85 -1.82
CA PRO A 197 -4.76 -11.06 -1.23
C PRO A 197 -4.84 -10.22 0.04
N LEU A 198 -6.06 -9.92 0.47
CA LEU A 198 -6.34 -9.31 1.77
C LEU A 198 -5.77 -10.22 2.89
N LEU A 199 -4.46 -10.20 3.02
CA LEU A 199 -3.59 -11.02 3.82
C LEU A 199 -2.53 -10.01 4.20
N LEU A 200 -2.92 -9.17 5.15
CA LEU A 200 -1.97 -8.43 5.95
C LEU A 200 -0.92 -9.44 6.39
N VAL A 201 0.28 -9.27 5.83
CA VAL A 201 1.42 -10.10 6.11
C VAL A 201 1.63 -9.98 7.60
N SER A 202 1.44 -11.07 8.35
CA SER A 202 1.85 -11.07 9.74
C SER A 202 3.34 -10.77 9.74
N SER A 203 3.71 -9.57 10.16
CA SER A 203 5.04 -9.29 10.68
C SER A 203 5.14 -10.10 11.97
N CYS A 204 5.38 -11.40 11.83
CA CYS A 204 5.73 -12.24 12.97
C CYS A 204 7.05 -11.64 13.51
N PRO A 205 7.06 -11.09 14.74
CA PRO A 205 8.23 -10.38 15.27
C PRO A 205 9.48 -11.28 15.36
N GLU A 206 9.28 -12.60 15.34
CA GLU A 206 10.34 -13.60 15.44
C GLU A 206 11.20 -13.74 14.17
N TYR A 207 10.90 -13.02 13.08
CA TYR A 207 11.66 -13.08 11.82
C TYR A 207 11.96 -11.71 11.19
N LEU A 208 12.12 -10.67 12.02
CA LEU A 208 12.79 -9.42 11.65
C LEU A 208 14.27 -9.47 12.02
#